data_AF-A0A1V5KSR5-F1
#
_entry.id   AF-A0A1V5KSR5-F1
#
_cell.length_a   1.000
_cell.length_b   1.000
_cell.length_c   1.000
_cell.angle_alpha   90.00
_cell.angle_beta   90.00
_cell.angle_gamma   90.00
#
_symmetry.space_group_name_H-M   'P 1'
#
loop_
_entity.id
_entity.type
_entity.pdbx_description
1 polymer ?
#
loop_
_entity_poly.entity_id
_entity_poly.type
_entity_poly.pdbx_seq_one_letter_code
_entity_poly.pdbx_strand_id
1 'polypeptide(L)'
;MQQAALSGLFDIIAHPDLIKKFAFRPSGDLRPLYEETAAVFKKAGVCAEVNSAGLRYPAGEIYPALDFLKCFFEHGVPVTLGSDAHHPDQVGAGLIEAVRLIREAGYKEITVFSARKRRQIKMPPR
;
A
#
# COMPACT_ATOMS: atom_id res chain seq x y z
N MET A 1 6.03 11.79 -1.22
CA MET A 1 5.07 10.97 -2.01
C MET A 1 3.86 11.76 -2.51
N GLN A 2 3.31 12.73 -1.76
CA GLN A 2 2.18 13.56 -2.19
C GLN A 2 2.41 14.31 -3.53
N GLN A 3 3.56 14.94 -3.71
CA GLN A 3 3.91 15.59 -5.00
C GLN A 3 3.95 14.60 -6.17
N ALA A 4 4.46 13.39 -5.95
CA ALA A 4 4.47 12.34 -6.96
C ALA A 4 3.03 11.92 -7.32
N ALA A 5 2.15 11.74 -6.33
CA ALA A 5 0.73 11.45 -6.57
C ALA A 5 0.06 12.54 -7.42
N LEU A 6 0.33 13.81 -7.13
CA LEU A 6 -0.26 14.96 -7.84
C LEU A 6 0.36 15.22 -9.23
N SER A 7 1.44 14.55 -9.60
CA SER A 7 2.13 14.80 -10.88
C SER A 7 1.37 14.35 -12.12
N GLY A 8 0.39 13.43 -11.98
CA GLY A 8 -0.28 12.78 -13.10
C GLY A 8 0.56 11.72 -13.83
N LEU A 9 1.79 11.44 -13.35
CA LEU A 9 2.70 10.51 -14.00
C LEU A 9 2.47 9.04 -13.58
N PHE A 10 1.88 8.81 -12.41
CA PHE A 10 1.81 7.49 -11.79
C PHE A 10 0.39 7.05 -11.54
N ASP A 11 0.12 5.76 -11.76
CA ASP A 11 -1.16 5.14 -11.40
C ASP A 11 -1.12 4.56 -9.97
N ILE A 12 0.09 4.20 -9.51
CA ILE A 12 0.36 3.53 -8.23
C ILE A 12 1.50 4.26 -7.52
N ILE A 13 1.37 4.49 -6.22
CA ILE A 13 2.48 4.91 -5.36
C ILE A 13 2.94 3.72 -4.52
N ALA A 14 4.18 3.29 -4.76
CA ALA A 14 4.78 2.11 -4.18
C ALA A 14 5.16 2.31 -2.70
N HIS A 15 5.09 1.21 -1.92
CA HIS A 15 5.54 1.07 -0.53
C HIS A 15 5.46 2.38 0.30
N PRO A 16 4.25 2.90 0.58
CA PRO A 16 4.07 4.05 1.45
C PRO A 16 4.60 3.69 2.84
N ASP A 17 5.34 4.60 3.49
CA ASP A 17 6.10 4.38 4.74
C ASP A 17 7.45 3.61 4.64
N LEU A 18 8.01 3.46 3.43
CA LEU A 18 9.34 2.87 3.17
C LEU A 18 10.46 3.33 4.12
N ILE A 19 10.36 4.55 4.70
CA ILE A 19 11.29 5.07 5.69
C ILE A 19 11.57 4.06 6.84
N LYS A 20 10.61 3.18 7.17
CA LYS A 20 10.77 2.15 8.21
C LYS A 20 11.60 0.93 7.80
N LYS A 21 12.09 0.85 6.55
CA LYS A 21 12.76 -0.32 5.97
C LYS A 21 13.83 -0.93 6.86
N PHE A 22 14.64 -0.09 7.51
CA PHE A 22 15.73 -0.52 8.39
C PHE A 22 15.35 -0.42 9.88
N ALA A 23 14.07 -0.64 10.21
CA ALA A 23 13.50 -0.58 11.57
C ALA A 23 13.52 0.80 12.26
N PHE A 24 13.86 1.88 11.53
CA PHE A 24 13.75 3.25 12.03
C PHE A 24 12.31 3.74 11.89
N ARG A 25 11.62 3.91 13.02
CA ARG A 25 10.24 4.42 13.05
C ARG A 25 10.22 5.82 13.67
N PRO A 26 9.54 6.79 13.04
CA PRO A 26 9.37 8.10 13.67
C PRO A 26 8.55 7.95 14.95
N SER A 27 8.88 8.76 15.96
CA SER A 27 8.13 8.84 17.21
C SER A 27 6.97 9.83 17.09
N GLY A 28 5.92 9.62 17.89
CA GLY A 28 4.75 10.51 17.94
C GLY A 28 3.59 10.04 17.09
N ASP A 29 2.52 10.85 17.07
CA ASP A 29 1.31 10.55 16.30
C ASP A 29 1.48 10.94 14.83
N LEU A 30 1.46 9.94 13.96
CA LEU A 30 1.57 10.11 12.51
C LEU A 30 0.21 10.20 11.83
N ARG A 31 -0.88 9.98 12.56
CA ARG A 31 -2.25 9.98 11.99
C ARG A 31 -2.52 11.26 11.18
N PRO A 32 -2.19 12.49 11.64
CA PRO A 32 -2.44 13.69 10.84
C PRO A 32 -1.74 13.65 9.46
N LEU A 33 -0.49 13.18 9.41
CA LEU A 33 0.28 13.06 8.17
C LEU A 33 -0.29 11.97 7.25
N TYR A 34 -0.76 10.87 7.83
CA TYR A 34 -1.41 9.78 7.10
C TYR A 34 -2.73 10.23 6.48
N GLU A 35 -3.57 10.96 7.23
CA GLU A 35 -4.83 11.51 6.74
C GLU A 35 -4.60 12.51 5.61
N GLU A 36 -3.65 13.42 5.79
CA GLU A 36 -3.27 14.39 4.75
C GLU A 36 -2.81 13.67 3.48
N THR A 37 -1.97 12.64 3.62
CA THR A 37 -1.49 11.85 2.48
C THR A 37 -2.62 11.06 1.81
N ALA A 38 -3.53 10.46 2.58
CA ALA A 38 -4.68 9.73 2.07
C ALA A 38 -5.63 10.65 1.29
N ALA A 39 -5.90 11.85 1.80
CA ALA A 39 -6.67 12.87 1.11
C ALA A 39 -6.01 13.29 -0.23
N VAL A 40 -4.69 13.47 -0.25
CA VAL A 40 -3.96 13.77 -1.50
C VAL A 40 -4.04 12.61 -2.49
N PHE A 41 -3.87 11.36 -2.05
CA PHE A 41 -3.95 10.19 -2.93
C PHE A 41 -5.34 10.04 -3.51
N LYS A 42 -6.37 10.25 -2.68
CA LYS A 42 -7.77 10.26 -3.11
C LYS A 42 -8.03 11.32 -4.17
N LYS A 43 -7.56 12.55 -3.95
CA LYS A 43 -7.66 13.67 -4.89
C LYS A 43 -6.94 13.39 -6.21
N ALA A 44 -5.75 12.80 -6.14
CA ALA A 44 -4.94 12.46 -7.30
C ALA A 44 -5.49 11.26 -8.10
N GLY A 45 -6.35 10.44 -7.48
CA GLY A 45 -6.91 9.24 -8.10
C GLY A 45 -5.92 8.07 -8.23
N VAL A 46 -4.80 8.13 -7.50
CA VAL A 46 -3.77 7.09 -7.49
C VAL A 46 -4.15 5.92 -6.57
N CYS A 47 -3.50 4.78 -6.80
CA CYS A 47 -3.59 3.60 -5.96
C CYS A 47 -2.39 3.52 -5.01
N ALA A 48 -2.60 3.04 -3.78
CA ALA A 48 -1.50 2.73 -2.86
C ALA A 48 -1.07 1.26 -3.03
N GLU A 49 0.23 1.01 -3.11
CA GLU A 49 0.74 -0.36 -3.07
C GLU A 49 0.77 -0.89 -1.63
N VAL A 50 0.28 -2.10 -1.43
CA VAL A 50 0.56 -2.93 -0.25
C VAL A 50 1.65 -3.93 -0.63
N ASN A 51 2.84 -3.69 -0.09
CA ASN A 51 4.08 -4.32 -0.49
C ASN A 51 4.60 -5.26 0.60
N SER A 52 4.65 -6.56 0.29
CA SER A 52 5.06 -7.60 1.24
C SER A 52 6.56 -7.68 1.48
N ALA A 53 7.38 -6.92 0.73
CA ALA A 53 8.84 -6.97 0.85
C ALA A 53 9.35 -6.53 2.21
N GLY A 54 8.59 -5.70 2.93
CA GLY A 54 8.99 -5.26 4.27
C GLY A 54 9.12 -6.40 5.29
N LEU A 55 8.49 -7.55 5.03
CA LEU A 55 8.68 -8.80 5.80
C LEU A 55 10.10 -9.38 5.65
N ARG A 56 10.80 -9.07 4.55
CA ARG A 56 12.17 -9.54 4.26
C ARG A 56 13.25 -8.59 4.77
N TYR A 57 12.87 -7.39 5.20
CA TYR A 57 13.78 -6.35 5.69
C TYR A 57 13.69 -6.21 7.21
N PRO A 58 14.64 -5.51 7.88
CA PRO A 58 14.61 -5.32 9.33
C PRO A 58 13.32 -4.70 9.87
N ALA A 59 12.55 -3.98 9.03
CA ALA A 59 11.20 -3.54 9.36
C ALA A 59 10.33 -4.67 9.92
N GLY A 60 10.41 -5.88 9.34
CA GLY A 60 9.61 -7.05 9.71
C GLY A 60 8.11 -6.86 9.49
N GLU A 61 7.73 -5.90 8.65
CA GLU A 61 6.35 -5.42 8.53
C GLU A 61 6.07 -5.00 7.09
N ILE A 62 4.87 -5.30 6.59
CA ILE A 62 4.38 -4.87 5.28
C ILE A 62 4.35 -3.33 5.16
N TYR A 63 4.59 -2.83 3.95
CA TYR A 63 4.38 -1.41 3.62
C TYR A 63 3.01 -1.23 2.96
N PRO A 64 2.16 -0.28 3.36
CA PRO A 64 2.26 0.51 4.58
C PRO A 64 1.87 -0.31 5.83
N ALA A 65 2.16 0.24 7.01
CA ALA A 65 1.64 -0.23 8.28
C ALA A 65 0.10 -0.22 8.29
N LEU A 66 -0.50 -1.06 9.14
CA LEU A 66 -1.96 -1.22 9.21
C LEU A 66 -2.69 0.12 9.46
N ASP A 67 -2.18 0.95 10.37
CA ASP A 67 -2.85 2.21 10.71
C ASP A 67 -2.88 3.19 9.55
N PHE A 68 -1.80 3.24 8.76
CA PHE A 68 -1.78 4.04 7.54
C PHE A 68 -2.68 3.43 6.45
N LEU A 69 -2.72 2.11 6.34
CA LEU A 69 -3.63 1.41 5.44
C LEU A 69 -5.11 1.66 5.79
N LYS A 70 -5.44 1.77 7.08
CA LYS A 70 -6.78 2.16 7.55
C LYS A 70 -7.12 3.61 7.14
N CYS A 71 -6.19 4.56 7.26
CA CYS A 71 -6.42 5.93 6.74
C CYS A 71 -6.75 5.92 5.25
N PHE A 72 -6.02 5.14 4.46
CA PHE A 72 -6.32 4.96 3.03
C PHE A 72 -7.71 4.38 2.79
N PHE A 73 -8.11 3.38 3.57
CA PHE A 73 -9.44 2.78 3.48
C PHE A 73 -10.54 3.79 3.77
N GLU A 74 -10.41 4.52 4.86
CA GLU A 74 -11.38 5.53 5.31
C GLU A 74 -11.54 6.66 4.28
N HIS A 75 -10.48 7.01 3.56
CA HIS A 75 -10.50 8.00 2.47
C HIS A 75 -10.93 7.41 1.11
N GLY A 76 -11.17 6.11 1.03
CA GLY A 76 -11.52 5.41 -0.20
C GLY A 76 -10.40 5.46 -1.25
N VAL A 77 -9.15 5.35 -0.82
CA VAL A 77 -7.97 5.18 -1.66
C VAL A 77 -7.87 3.70 -2.06
N PRO A 78 -7.85 3.35 -3.36
CA PRO A 78 -7.74 1.97 -3.81
C PRO A 78 -6.35 1.39 -3.51
N VAL A 79 -6.25 0.07 -3.35
CA VAL A 79 -4.99 -0.63 -3.05
C VAL A 79 -4.67 -1.72 -4.06
N THR A 80 -3.38 -1.91 -4.33
CA THR A 80 -2.83 -3.01 -5.15
C THR A 80 -1.80 -3.79 -4.35
N LEU A 81 -1.35 -4.93 -4.86
CA LEU A 81 -0.40 -5.83 -4.23
C LEU A 81 0.94 -5.83 -4.97
N GLY A 82 2.04 -5.87 -4.21
CA GLY A 82 3.40 -6.01 -4.74
C GLY A 82 4.27 -6.89 -3.84
N SER A 83 5.12 -7.73 -4.43
CA SER A 83 6.10 -8.53 -3.67
C SER A 83 7.51 -7.93 -3.67
N ASP A 84 7.76 -6.95 -4.55
CA ASP A 84 9.08 -6.34 -4.80
C ASP A 84 10.18 -7.39 -5.01
N ALA A 85 9.85 -8.43 -5.77
CA ALA A 85 10.72 -9.57 -5.99
C ALA A 85 11.95 -9.16 -6.80
N HIS A 86 13.14 -9.36 -6.22
CA HIS A 86 14.43 -9.18 -6.88
C HIS A 86 15.11 -10.52 -7.20
N HIS A 87 14.45 -11.63 -6.86
CA HIS A 87 14.82 -13.00 -7.21
C HIS A 87 13.55 -13.79 -7.58
N PRO A 88 13.59 -14.76 -8.52
CA PRO A 88 12.41 -15.54 -8.91
C PRO A 88 11.67 -16.16 -7.73
N ASP A 89 12.38 -16.69 -6.73
CA ASP A 89 11.77 -17.31 -5.54
C ASP A 89 11.03 -16.32 -4.63
N GLN A 90 11.19 -15.02 -4.84
CA GLN A 90 10.48 -13.99 -4.09
C GLN A 90 9.15 -13.59 -4.74
N VAL A 91 8.86 -14.07 -5.95
CA VAL A 91 7.61 -13.77 -6.64
C VAL A 91 6.44 -14.26 -5.80
N GLY A 92 5.59 -13.32 -5.39
CA GLY A 92 4.41 -13.63 -4.56
C GLY A 92 4.71 -13.89 -3.09
N ALA A 93 5.98 -13.84 -2.66
CA ALA A 93 6.35 -14.04 -1.27
C ALA A 93 5.66 -13.00 -0.37
N GLY A 94 4.96 -13.46 0.67
CA GLY A 94 4.27 -12.59 1.63
C GLY A 94 2.93 -12.01 1.15
N LEU A 95 2.43 -12.38 -0.05
CA LEU A 95 1.18 -11.82 -0.56
C LEU A 95 -0.07 -12.35 0.17
N ILE A 96 -0.01 -13.54 0.77
CA ILE A 96 -1.11 -14.06 1.60
C ILE A 96 -1.28 -13.17 2.84
N GLU A 97 -0.18 -12.79 3.47
CA GLU A 97 -0.11 -11.87 4.61
C GLU A 97 -0.57 -10.47 4.20
N ALA A 98 -0.16 -9.98 3.02
CA ALA A 98 -0.63 -8.70 2.48
C ALA A 98 -2.15 -8.69 2.27
N VAL A 99 -2.71 -9.76 1.71
CA VAL A 99 -4.18 -9.91 1.54
C VAL A 99 -4.89 -9.93 2.90
N ARG A 100 -4.32 -10.56 3.92
CA ARG A 100 -4.88 -10.54 5.29
C ARG A 100 -4.88 -9.12 5.86
N LEU A 101 -3.78 -8.38 5.72
CA LEU A 101 -3.66 -7.00 6.18
C LEU A 101 -4.66 -6.06 5.47
N ILE A 102 -4.82 -6.22 4.15
CA ILE A 102 -5.80 -5.48 3.34
C ILE A 102 -7.22 -5.73 3.86
N ARG A 103 -7.56 -6.99 4.16
CA ARG A 103 -8.86 -7.34 4.74
C ARG A 103 -9.05 -6.75 6.13
N GLU A 104 -8.00 -6.76 6.95
CA GLU A 104 -8.03 -6.20 8.30
C GLU A 104 -8.25 -4.68 8.29
N ALA A 105 -7.70 -3.97 7.30
CA ALA A 105 -7.96 -2.56 7.09
C ALA A 105 -9.39 -2.24 6.61
N GLY A 106 -10.14 -3.25 6.13
CA GLY A 106 -11.56 -3.12 5.75
C GLY A 106 -11.86 -3.33 4.27
N TYR A 107 -10.84 -3.50 3.42
CA TYR A 107 -11.04 -3.68 1.99
C TYR A 107 -11.69 -5.03 1.65
N LYS A 108 -12.47 -5.04 0.57
CA LYS A 108 -13.12 -6.24 -0.01
C LYS A 108 -12.61 -6.58 -1.41
N GLU A 109 -11.89 -5.65 -2.02
CA GLU A 109 -11.37 -5.72 -3.39
C GLU A 109 -9.96 -5.13 -3.43
N ILE A 110 -9.21 -5.56 -4.43
CA ILE A 110 -7.93 -4.98 -4.83
C ILE A 110 -8.03 -4.44 -6.24
N THR A 111 -7.20 -3.46 -6.56
CA THR A 111 -7.12 -2.85 -7.88
C THR A 111 -5.99 -3.49 -8.68
N VAL A 112 -6.29 -3.89 -9.92
CA VAL A 112 -5.30 -4.31 -10.92
C VAL A 112 -5.28 -3.35 -12.09
N PHE A 113 -4.16 -3.31 -12.82
CA PHE A 113 -3.97 -2.42 -13.95
C PHE A 113 -3.59 -3.20 -15.21
N SER A 114 -4.13 -2.78 -16.35
CA SER A 114 -3.74 -3.25 -17.68
C SER A 114 -3.72 -2.07 -18.64
N ALA A 115 -2.58 -1.80 -19.28
CA ALA A 115 -2.39 -0.61 -20.12
C ALA A 115 -2.86 0.69 -19.41
N ARG A 116 -2.47 0.86 -18.14
CA ARG A 116 -2.87 1.96 -17.24
C ARG A 116 -4.38 2.06 -16.94
N LYS A 117 -5.20 1.12 -17.42
CA LYS A 117 -6.62 1.05 -17.08
C LYS A 117 -6.81 0.22 -15.82
N ARG A 118 -7.40 0.83 -14.80
CA ARG A 118 -7.68 0.19 -13.51
C ARG A 118 -8.94 -0.68 -13.57
N ARG A 119 -8.93 -1.82 -12.87
CA ARG A 119 -10.07 -2.70 -12.65
C ARG A 119 -10.07 -3.22 -11.21
N GLN A 120 -11.23 -3.26 -10.57
CA GLN A 120 -11.38 -3.86 -9.25
C GLN A 120 -11.60 -5.37 -9.36
N ILE A 121 -10.94 -6.13 -8.48
CA ILE A 121 -11.11 -7.57 -8.32
C ILE A 121 -11.50 -7.86 -6.87
N LYS A 122 -12.63 -8.52 -6.68
CA LYS A 122 -13.07 -8.98 -5.35
C LYS A 122 -12.09 -10.02 -4.81
N MET A 123 -11.70 -9.87 -3.55
CA MET A 123 -10.87 -10.87 -2.89
C MET A 123 -11.70 -12.11 -2.56
N PRO A 124 -11.17 -13.33 -2.78
CA PRO A 124 -11.88 -14.58 -2.54
C PRO A 124 -12.27 -14.72 -1.05
N PRO A 125 -13.45 -15.27 -0.70
CA PRO A 125 -13.90 -15.40 0.68
C PRO A 125 -12.86 -16.11 1.57
N ARG A 126 -12.92 -15.82 2.88
CA ARG A 126 -12.04 -16.45 3.89
C ARG A 126 -12.27 -17.95 3.97
#